data_AF-A0A7K4HM02-F1
#
_entry.id   AF-A0A7K4HM02-F1
#
_cell.length_a   1.000
_cell.length_b   1.000
_cell.length_c   1.000
_cell.angle_alpha   90.00
_cell.angle_beta   90.00
_cell.angle_gamma   90.00
#
_symmetry.space_group_name_H-M   'P 1'
#
loop_
_entity.id
_entity.type
_entity.pdbx_description
1 polymer ?
#
loop_
_entity_poly.entity_id
_entity_poly.type
_entity_poly.pdbx_seq_one_letter_code
_entity_poly.pdbx_strand_id
1 'polypeptide(L)'
;MDEIETGYEALVRRIGEMDAEKKRLTDEVAGRRADLLAKMGAMAAPLIGQIGMNLLKKGKQDTKGEIFNAEYYREKMIILGKTDPVPYRPDDAQKKVIDQYCTLSERGEFFEVMYSSDGQIVDSYACPLSPTDAVEIYGDEAMLMLYRALREYLAGEEETVAALGRTLELIGEKNEG
;
A
#
# COMPACT_ATOMS: atom_id res chain seq x y z
N MET A 1 3.21 57.65 -2.15
CA MET A 1 2.70 56.31 -2.51
C MET A 1 1.20 56.47 -2.61
N ASP A 2 0.62 56.06 -3.74
CA ASP A 2 -0.82 56.18 -3.98
C ASP A 2 -1.59 55.25 -3.02
N GLU A 3 -2.78 55.65 -2.56
CA GLU A 3 -3.66 54.80 -1.72
C GLU A 3 -3.94 53.46 -2.42
N ILE A 4 -3.97 53.47 -3.76
CA ILE A 4 -4.10 52.28 -4.59
C ILE A 4 -2.87 51.36 -4.44
N GLU A 5 -1.65 51.91 -4.48
CA GLU A 5 -0.41 51.14 -4.33
C GLU A 5 -0.31 50.52 -2.94
N THR A 6 -0.59 51.29 -1.89
CA THR A 6 -0.61 50.78 -0.51
C THR A 6 -1.67 49.69 -0.30
N GLY A 7 -2.86 49.86 -0.90
CA GLY A 7 -3.91 48.84 -0.89
C GLY A 7 -3.47 47.55 -1.58
N TYR A 8 -2.75 47.66 -2.70
CA TYR A 8 -2.23 46.52 -3.45
C TYR A 8 -1.14 45.77 -2.68
N GLU A 9 -0.21 46.49 -2.05
CA GLU A 9 0.83 45.91 -1.20
C GLU A 9 0.25 45.17 0.01
N ALA A 10 -0.78 45.74 0.65
CA ALA A 10 -1.48 45.09 1.75
C ALA A 10 -2.18 43.81 1.31
N LEU A 11 -2.78 43.79 0.12
CA LEU A 11 -3.39 42.60 -0.47
C LEU A 11 -2.36 41.51 -0.76
N VAL A 12 -1.24 41.86 -1.41
CA VAL A 12 -0.15 40.91 -1.70
C VAL A 12 0.42 40.31 -0.43
N ARG A 13 0.66 41.13 0.60
CA ARG A 13 1.12 40.64 1.91
C ARG A 13 0.12 39.68 2.53
N ARG A 14 -1.17 40.04 2.50
CA ARG A 14 -2.23 39.20 3.08
C ARG A 14 -2.39 37.87 2.35
N ILE A 15 -2.27 37.86 1.03
CA ILE A 15 -2.27 36.62 0.24
C ILE A 15 -1.10 35.73 0.66
N GLY A 16 0.11 36.27 0.76
CA GLY A 16 1.28 35.51 1.21
C GLY A 16 1.13 34.92 2.62
N GLU A 17 0.54 35.67 3.57
CA GLU A 17 0.21 35.16 4.91
C GLU A 17 -0.78 33.98 4.84
N MET A 18 -1.82 34.07 3.99
CA MET A 18 -2.81 33.01 3.84
C MET A 18 -2.24 31.76 3.14
N ASP A 19 -1.35 31.93 2.16
CA ASP A 19 -0.67 30.81 1.51
C ASP A 19 0.25 30.06 2.48
N ALA A 20 0.98 30.80 3.34
CA ALA A 20 1.81 30.20 4.38
C ALA A 20 0.98 29.41 5.40
N GLU A 21 -0.15 29.98 5.86
CA GLU A 21 -1.04 29.31 6.81
C GLU A 21 -1.74 28.11 6.19
N LYS A 22 -2.17 28.22 4.92
CA LYS A 22 -2.74 27.10 4.16
C LYS A 22 -1.74 25.95 4.04
N LYS A 23 -0.47 26.26 3.73
CA LYS A 23 0.59 25.26 3.67
C LYS A 23 0.75 24.57 5.04
N ARG A 24 0.87 25.34 6.12
CA ARG A 24 0.99 24.80 7.49
C ARG A 24 -0.15 23.85 7.85
N LEU A 25 -1.41 24.24 7.58
CA LEU A 25 -2.58 23.41 7.87
C LEU A 25 -2.63 22.15 6.99
N THR A 26 -2.22 22.27 5.72
CA THR A 26 -2.15 21.12 4.80
C THR A 26 -1.12 20.10 5.30
N ASP A 27 0.06 20.58 5.70
CA ASP A 27 1.14 19.74 6.24
C ASP A 27 0.71 19.06 7.56
N GLU A 28 -0.05 19.75 8.42
CA GLU A 28 -0.58 19.18 9.67
C GLU A 28 -1.59 18.05 9.40
N VAL A 29 -2.49 18.24 8.42
CA VAL A 29 -3.45 17.20 8.00
C VAL A 29 -2.72 16.00 7.39
N ALA A 30 -1.75 16.23 6.50
CA ALA A 30 -0.95 15.19 5.88
C ALA A 30 -0.17 14.38 6.94
N GLY A 31 0.47 15.06 7.89
CA GLY A 31 1.20 14.42 8.98
C GLY A 31 0.31 13.52 9.84
N ARG A 32 -0.90 13.97 10.19
CA ARG A 32 -1.86 13.14 10.95
C ARG A 32 -2.33 11.91 10.18
N ARG A 33 -2.47 12.01 8.86
CA ARG A 33 -2.81 10.87 7.99
C ARG A 33 -1.67 9.87 7.92
N ALA A 34 -0.44 10.34 7.73
CA ALA A 34 0.75 9.51 7.72
C ALA A 34 0.93 8.74 9.05
N ASP A 35 0.77 9.43 10.18
CA ASP A 35 0.81 8.83 11.51
C ASP A 35 -0.26 7.74 11.71
N LEU A 36 -1.47 7.98 11.18
CA LEU A 36 -2.55 7.01 11.23
C LEU A 36 -2.22 5.78 10.40
N LEU A 37 -1.78 5.96 9.15
CA LEU A 37 -1.40 4.85 8.28
C LEU A 37 -0.26 4.03 8.89
N ALA A 38 0.76 4.69 9.47
CA ALA A 38 1.86 4.03 10.17
C ALA A 38 1.36 3.17 11.34
N LYS A 39 0.46 3.71 12.17
CA LYS A 39 -0.15 2.96 13.28
C LYS A 39 -0.97 1.78 12.79
N MET A 40 -1.76 1.96 11.74
CA MET A 40 -2.54 0.86 11.14
C MET A 40 -1.62 -0.24 10.61
N GLY A 41 -0.53 0.13 9.91
CA GLY A 41 0.45 -0.82 9.40
C GLY A 41 1.11 -1.63 10.52
N ALA A 42 1.52 -0.97 11.61
CA ALA A 42 2.10 -1.63 12.78
C ALA A 42 1.12 -2.59 13.47
N MET A 43 -0.16 -2.23 13.58
CA MET A 43 -1.20 -3.11 14.14
C MET A 43 -1.48 -4.33 13.24
N ALA A 44 -1.39 -4.15 11.92
CA ALA A 44 -1.65 -5.20 10.95
C ALA A 44 -0.48 -6.17 10.76
N ALA A 45 0.76 -5.72 10.98
CA ALA A 45 1.98 -6.48 10.72
C ALA A 45 1.96 -7.95 11.23
N PRO A 46 1.50 -8.25 12.46
CA PRO A 46 1.45 -9.63 12.96
C PRO A 46 0.54 -10.55 12.14
N LEU A 47 -0.49 -10.01 11.48
CA LEU A 47 -1.45 -10.77 10.69
C LEU A 47 -1.00 -10.94 9.23
N ILE A 48 -0.12 -10.07 8.72
CA ILE A 48 0.32 -10.12 7.32
C ILE A 48 1.10 -11.39 7.00
N GLY A 49 1.80 -11.98 7.98
CA GLY A 49 2.41 -13.31 7.81
C GLY A 49 1.38 -14.41 7.51
N GLN A 50 0.12 -14.22 7.88
CA GLN A 50 -0.98 -15.16 7.61
C GLN A 50 -1.70 -14.79 6.31
N ILE A 51 -2.10 -13.53 6.15
CA ILE A 51 -2.97 -13.07 5.05
C ILE A 51 -2.21 -12.65 3.79
N GLY A 52 -0.94 -12.31 3.92
CA GLY A 52 -0.11 -11.80 2.84
C GLY A 52 0.42 -12.90 1.92
N MET A 53 0.97 -12.46 0.80
CA MET A 53 1.57 -13.31 -0.21
C MET A 53 3.02 -12.91 -0.48
N ASN A 54 3.80 -13.86 -0.97
CA ASN A 54 5.14 -13.58 -1.46
C ASN A 54 5.04 -12.99 -2.88
N LEU A 55 5.48 -11.75 -3.06
CA LEU A 55 5.43 -11.07 -4.36
C LEU A 55 6.59 -11.52 -5.25
N LEU A 56 6.35 -11.54 -6.57
CA LEU A 56 7.35 -11.95 -7.56
C LEU A 56 8.50 -10.95 -7.52
N LYS A 57 9.72 -11.44 -7.35
CA LYS A 57 10.95 -10.64 -7.43
C LYS A 57 11.58 -10.72 -8.82
N LYS A 58 11.57 -11.92 -9.40
CA LYS A 58 12.11 -12.17 -10.74
C LYS A 58 11.54 -13.47 -11.30
N GLY A 59 11.31 -13.52 -12.60
CA GLY A 59 10.93 -14.73 -13.31
C GLY A 59 11.18 -14.61 -14.80
N LYS A 60 11.19 -15.73 -15.50
CA LYS A 60 11.19 -15.75 -16.97
C LYS A 60 9.76 -15.84 -17.46
N GLN A 61 9.46 -15.15 -18.54
CA GLN A 61 8.15 -15.14 -19.18
C GLN A 61 8.23 -15.93 -20.48
N ASP A 62 7.30 -16.86 -20.69
CA ASP A 62 7.18 -17.59 -21.95
C ASP A 62 6.39 -16.80 -23.00
N THR A 63 6.21 -17.37 -24.20
CA THR A 63 5.47 -16.71 -25.29
C THR A 63 3.97 -16.52 -25.01
N LYS A 64 3.42 -17.20 -23.99
CA LYS A 64 2.02 -17.07 -23.56
C LYS A 64 1.87 -16.11 -22.37
N GLY A 65 2.98 -15.64 -21.82
CA GLY A 65 3.02 -14.76 -20.67
C GLY A 65 3.09 -15.49 -19.33
N GLU A 66 3.23 -16.81 -19.32
CA GLU A 66 3.37 -17.60 -18.10
C GLU A 66 4.76 -17.41 -17.50
N ILE A 67 4.81 -17.25 -16.17
CA ILE A 67 6.06 -17.04 -15.44
C ILE A 67 6.62 -18.39 -14.98
N PHE A 68 7.88 -18.65 -15.29
CA PHE A 68 8.63 -19.83 -14.83
C PHE A 68 9.99 -19.43 -14.24
N ASN A 69 10.61 -20.36 -13.50
CA ASN A 69 11.81 -20.09 -12.69
C ASN A 69 11.65 -18.84 -11.79
N ALA A 70 10.49 -18.75 -11.15
CA ALA A 70 10.13 -17.61 -10.31
C ALA A 70 10.93 -17.58 -9.01
N GLU A 71 11.45 -16.41 -8.69
CA GLU A 71 12.00 -16.03 -7.39
C GLU A 71 11.02 -15.02 -6.77
N TYR A 72 10.70 -15.21 -5.49
CA TYR A 72 9.79 -14.35 -4.75
C TYR A 72 10.52 -13.65 -3.60
N TYR A 73 10.01 -12.50 -3.18
CA TYR A 73 10.41 -11.91 -1.91
C TYR A 73 10.07 -12.85 -0.77
N ARG A 74 11.01 -13.03 0.17
CA ARG A 74 10.82 -13.93 1.32
C ARG A 74 9.72 -13.44 2.26
N GLU A 75 9.63 -12.12 2.43
CA GLU A 75 8.63 -11.48 3.27
C GLU A 75 7.27 -11.52 2.59
N LYS A 76 6.24 -11.84 3.36
CA LYS A 76 4.87 -11.72 2.90
C LYS A 76 4.42 -10.26 2.92
N MET A 77 3.63 -9.92 1.92
CA MET A 77 3.11 -8.57 1.73
C MET A 77 1.65 -8.62 1.33
N ILE A 78 0.91 -7.55 1.65
CA ILE A 78 -0.40 -7.25 1.08
C ILE A 78 -0.29 -6.04 0.17
N ILE A 79 -1.08 -6.02 -0.90
CA ILE A 79 -1.19 -4.88 -1.81
C ILE A 79 -2.27 -3.94 -1.29
N LEU A 80 -1.93 -2.67 -1.12
CA LEU A 80 -2.80 -1.63 -0.58
C LEU A 80 -3.34 -0.69 -1.66
N GLY A 81 -2.74 -0.67 -2.83
CA GLY A 81 -3.18 0.20 -3.91
C GLY A 81 -2.31 0.07 -5.15
N LYS A 82 -2.81 0.63 -6.24
CA LYS A 82 -2.11 0.76 -7.52
C LYS A 82 -2.11 2.23 -7.90
N THR A 83 -1.03 2.67 -8.55
CA THR A 83 -0.94 4.01 -9.14
C THR A 83 -0.47 3.91 -10.58
N ASP A 84 -0.49 5.04 -11.29
CA ASP A 84 0.12 5.14 -12.61
C ASP A 84 1.63 4.93 -12.47
N PRO A 85 2.23 3.95 -13.18
CA PRO A 85 3.65 3.66 -13.04
C PRO A 85 4.52 4.85 -13.39
N VAL A 86 5.55 5.09 -12.57
CA VAL A 86 6.61 6.03 -12.95
C VAL A 86 7.34 5.53 -14.21
N PRO A 87 7.93 6.40 -15.04
CA PRO A 87 8.49 5.96 -16.33
C PRO A 87 9.60 4.91 -16.22
N TYR A 88 10.44 5.00 -15.17
CA TYR A 88 11.60 4.15 -14.97
C TYR A 88 11.84 3.87 -13.50
N ARG A 89 12.48 2.74 -13.19
CA ARG A 89 12.81 2.36 -11.82
C ARG A 89 13.87 3.30 -11.22
N PRO A 90 13.78 3.58 -9.91
CA PRO A 90 14.76 4.42 -9.22
C PRO A 90 16.12 3.73 -9.03
N ASP A 91 16.17 2.39 -9.00
CA ASP A 91 17.43 1.64 -8.89
C ASP A 91 18.09 1.37 -10.25
N ASP A 92 17.33 1.39 -11.35
CA ASP A 92 17.84 1.23 -12.71
C ASP A 92 16.99 2.01 -13.73
N ALA A 93 17.54 3.12 -14.22
CA ALA A 93 16.87 3.99 -15.19
C ALA A 93 16.70 3.36 -16.59
N GLN A 94 17.28 2.19 -16.87
CA GLN A 94 17.03 1.44 -18.12
C GLN A 94 15.79 0.56 -18.03
N LYS A 95 15.26 0.34 -16.82
CA LYS A 95 14.10 -0.51 -16.58
C LYS A 95 12.82 0.32 -16.54
N LYS A 96 11.99 0.17 -17.56
CA LYS A 96 10.66 0.80 -17.61
C LYS A 96 9.72 0.11 -16.61
N VAL A 97 8.98 0.89 -15.82
CA VAL A 97 7.98 0.31 -14.92
C VAL A 97 6.70 0.03 -15.71
N ILE A 98 6.22 -1.20 -15.62
CA ILE A 98 4.97 -1.63 -16.25
C ILE A 98 3.82 -1.67 -15.25
N ASP A 99 4.11 -1.93 -13.98
CA ASP A 99 3.14 -1.93 -12.89
C ASP A 99 3.80 -1.47 -11.58
N GLN A 100 3.06 -0.73 -10.77
CA GLN A 100 3.54 -0.14 -9.52
C GLN A 100 2.46 -0.25 -8.44
N TYR A 101 2.85 -0.79 -7.27
CA TYR A 101 1.93 -1.10 -6.19
C TYR A 101 2.45 -0.60 -4.84
N CYS A 102 1.54 -0.01 -4.04
CA CYS A 102 1.77 0.19 -2.62
C CYS A 102 1.56 -1.13 -1.89
N THR A 103 2.51 -1.51 -1.05
CA THR A 103 2.46 -2.77 -0.31
C THR A 103 2.88 -2.57 1.13
N LEU A 104 2.37 -3.45 2.00
CA LEU A 104 2.75 -3.51 3.42
C LEU A 104 3.25 -4.92 3.74
N SER A 105 4.44 -4.99 4.31
CA SER A 105 5.09 -6.25 4.69
C SER A 105 4.65 -6.76 6.07
N GLU A 106 4.97 -8.03 6.34
CA GLU A 106 4.82 -8.65 7.67
C GLU A 106 5.67 -8.00 8.78
N ARG A 107 6.58 -7.09 8.42
CA ARG A 107 7.34 -6.26 9.38
C ARG A 107 6.69 -4.90 9.66
N GLY A 108 5.58 -4.58 9.01
CA GLY A 108 4.94 -3.27 9.09
C GLY A 108 5.65 -2.20 8.26
N GLU A 109 6.55 -2.60 7.35
CA GLU A 109 7.28 -1.71 6.45
C GLU A 109 6.51 -1.57 5.14
N PHE A 110 6.36 -0.33 4.66
CA PHE A 110 5.73 -0.03 3.39
C PHE A 110 6.76 -0.07 2.26
N PHE A 111 6.35 -0.64 1.12
CA PHE A 111 7.16 -0.66 -0.09
C PHE A 111 6.32 -0.28 -1.29
N GLU A 112 6.94 0.45 -2.20
CA GLU A 112 6.48 0.59 -3.57
C GLU A 112 7.13 -0.48 -4.43
N VAL A 113 6.36 -1.50 -4.81
CA VAL A 113 6.83 -2.60 -5.66
C VAL A 113 6.60 -2.23 -7.12
N MET A 114 7.70 -2.06 -7.84
CA MET A 114 7.73 -1.67 -9.25
C MET A 114 8.17 -2.84 -10.12
N TYR A 115 7.31 -3.30 -11.01
CA TYR A 115 7.61 -4.35 -11.98
C TYR A 115 8.11 -3.80 -13.29
N SER A 116 9.04 -4.51 -13.91
CA SER A 116 9.58 -4.24 -15.24
C SER A 116 9.63 -5.53 -16.05
N SER A 117 9.53 -5.42 -17.37
CA SER A 117 9.72 -6.55 -18.29
C SER A 117 10.54 -6.12 -19.50
N ASP A 118 11.44 -6.99 -19.95
CA ASP A 118 12.14 -6.87 -21.23
C ASP A 118 11.56 -7.81 -22.31
N GLY A 119 10.42 -8.45 -22.02
CA GLY A 119 9.76 -9.42 -22.90
C GLY A 119 10.23 -10.87 -22.72
N GLN A 120 11.30 -11.12 -21.97
CA GLN A 120 11.76 -12.47 -21.59
C GLN A 120 11.85 -12.65 -20.09
N ILE A 121 12.18 -11.59 -19.36
CA ILE A 121 12.34 -11.56 -17.92
C ILE A 121 11.41 -10.50 -17.37
N VAL A 122 10.62 -10.89 -16.37
CA VAL A 122 9.90 -9.97 -15.50
C VAL A 122 10.66 -9.90 -14.18
N ASP A 123 10.99 -8.71 -13.73
CA ASP A 123 11.58 -8.50 -12.41
C ASP A 123 10.96 -7.29 -11.73
N SER A 124 11.21 -7.17 -10.42
CA SER A 124 10.70 -6.07 -9.63
C SER A 124 11.76 -5.45 -8.74
N TYR A 125 11.48 -4.23 -8.33
CA TYR A 125 12.15 -3.53 -7.24
C TYR A 125 11.16 -3.20 -6.15
N ALA A 126 11.52 -3.52 -4.91
CA ALA A 126 10.77 -3.09 -3.73
C ALA A 126 11.45 -1.84 -3.18
N CYS A 127 10.97 -0.67 -3.59
CA CYS A 127 11.46 0.60 -3.08
C CYS A 127 10.87 0.85 -1.70
N PRO A 128 11.68 1.08 -0.65
CA PRO A 128 11.15 1.51 0.64
C PRO A 128 10.27 2.76 0.47
N LEU A 129 9.12 2.76 1.12
CA LEU A 129 8.13 3.83 1.02
C LEU A 129 7.80 4.34 2.42
N SER A 130 7.86 5.64 2.65
CA SER A 130 7.43 6.19 3.93
C SER A 130 5.91 6.23 4.02
N PRO A 131 5.30 6.21 5.22
CA PRO A 131 3.85 6.40 5.37
C PRO A 131 3.37 7.73 4.78
N THR A 132 4.20 8.78 4.84
CA THR A 132 3.91 10.07 4.22
C THR A 132 3.81 9.93 2.70
N ASP A 133 4.83 9.37 2.06
CA ASP A 133 4.84 9.18 0.60
C ASP A 133 3.71 8.24 0.15
N ALA A 134 3.41 7.21 0.96
CA ALA A 134 2.28 6.31 0.69
C ALA A 134 0.95 7.07 0.66
N VAL A 135 0.70 8.00 1.59
CA VAL A 135 -0.50 8.84 1.60
C VAL A 135 -0.47 9.86 0.46
N GLU A 136 0.68 10.44 0.14
CA GLU A 136 0.78 11.42 -0.95
C GLU A 136 0.53 10.80 -2.33
N ILE A 137 1.04 9.59 -2.57
CA ILE A 137 0.96 8.90 -3.87
C ILE A 137 -0.35 8.12 -4.01
N TYR A 138 -0.78 7.41 -2.96
CA TYR A 138 -1.92 6.49 -3.02
C TYR A 138 -3.17 7.01 -2.29
N GLY A 139 -3.05 8.14 -1.58
CA GLY A 139 -4.16 8.74 -0.86
C GLY A 139 -4.66 7.92 0.32
N ASP A 140 -5.84 8.28 0.80
CA ASP A 140 -6.51 7.60 1.92
C ASP A 140 -7.00 6.18 1.53
N GLU A 141 -6.94 5.82 0.25
CA GLU A 141 -7.30 4.50 -0.25
C GLU A 141 -6.40 3.41 0.32
N ALA A 142 -5.11 3.67 0.51
CA ALA A 142 -4.19 2.69 1.13
C ALA A 142 -4.65 2.28 2.54
N MET A 143 -5.15 3.24 3.34
CA MET A 143 -5.73 2.98 4.66
C MET A 143 -7.02 2.16 4.56
N LEU A 144 -7.90 2.52 3.61
CA LEU A 144 -9.16 1.81 3.37
C LEU A 144 -8.91 0.35 2.95
N MET A 145 -7.96 0.12 2.05
CA MET A 145 -7.62 -1.21 1.56
C MET A 145 -7.01 -2.07 2.65
N LEU A 146 -6.15 -1.49 3.51
CA LEU A 146 -5.65 -2.18 4.70
C LEU A 146 -6.80 -2.62 5.62
N TYR A 147 -7.74 -1.73 5.92
CA TYR A 147 -8.90 -2.05 6.75
C TYR A 147 -9.78 -3.15 6.13
N ARG A 148 -10.03 -3.07 4.81
CA ARG A 148 -10.82 -4.07 4.08
C ARG A 148 -10.16 -5.44 4.12
N ALA A 149 -8.86 -5.53 3.89
CA ALA A 149 -8.12 -6.79 3.92
C ALA A 149 -8.26 -7.50 5.29
N LEU A 150 -8.12 -6.74 6.39
CA LEU A 150 -8.30 -7.31 7.73
C LEU A 150 -9.74 -7.74 8.01
N ARG A 151 -10.72 -6.94 7.55
CA ARG A 151 -12.15 -7.25 7.74
C ARG A 151 -12.57 -8.50 6.96
N GLU A 152 -12.10 -8.64 5.72
CA GLU A 152 -12.38 -9.81 4.89
C GLU A 152 -11.76 -11.08 5.48
N TYR A 153 -10.53 -10.99 5.99
CA TYR A 153 -9.91 -12.10 6.68
C TYR A 153 -10.70 -12.52 7.94
N LEU A 154 -11.09 -11.56 8.78
CA LEU A 154 -11.91 -11.84 9.97
C LEU A 154 -13.22 -12.57 9.60
N ALA A 155 -13.92 -12.10 8.58
CA ALA A 155 -15.17 -12.72 8.14
C ALA A 155 -14.96 -14.18 7.70
N GLY A 156 -13.86 -14.47 6.98
CA GLY A 156 -13.51 -15.84 6.59
C GLY A 156 -13.15 -16.74 7.77
N GLU A 157 -12.44 -16.20 8.78
CA GLU A 157 -12.12 -16.92 10.01
C GLU A 157 -13.39 -17.24 10.82
N GLU A 158 -14.32 -16.29 10.94
CA GLU A 158 -15.62 -16.51 11.61
C GLU A 158 -16.45 -17.60 10.92
N GLU A 159 -16.51 -17.58 9.58
CA GLU A 159 -17.19 -18.62 8.80
C GLU A 159 -16.53 -19.99 9.01
N THR A 160 -15.20 -20.05 8.99
CA THR A 160 -14.43 -21.28 9.20
C THR A 160 -14.69 -21.86 10.59
N VAL A 161 -14.63 -21.03 11.64
CA VAL A 161 -14.94 -21.45 13.02
C VAL A 161 -16.36 -21.99 13.13
N ALA A 162 -17.33 -21.30 12.55
CA ALA A 162 -18.73 -21.76 12.55
C ALA A 162 -18.91 -23.11 11.84
N ALA A 163 -18.25 -23.31 10.69
CA ALA A 163 -18.29 -24.57 9.95
C ALA A 163 -17.64 -25.73 10.73
N LEU A 164 -16.51 -25.47 11.39
CA LEU A 164 -15.84 -26.45 12.25
C LEU A 164 -16.71 -26.84 13.45
N GLY A 165 -17.36 -25.86 14.09
CA GLY A 165 -18.29 -26.10 15.20
C GLY A 165 -19.42 -27.06 14.80
N ARG A 166 -20.10 -26.80 13.68
CA ARG A 166 -21.17 -27.68 13.16
C ARG A 166 -20.66 -29.08 12.81
N THR A 167 -19.44 -29.16 12.29
CA THR A 167 -18.83 -30.46 11.95
C THR A 167 -18.57 -31.29 13.20
N LEU A 168 -18.11 -30.66 14.28
CA LEU A 168 -17.89 -31.33 15.57
C LEU A 168 -19.21 -31.80 16.20
N GLU A 169 -20.27 -31.01 16.14
CA GLU A 169 -21.62 -31.41 16.59
C GLU A 169 -22.07 -32.70 15.87
N LEU A 170 -21.96 -32.75 14.54
CA LEU A 170 -22.34 -33.92 13.76
C LEU A 170 -21.51 -35.18 14.08
N ILE A 171 -20.22 -35.02 14.34
CA ILE A 171 -19.34 -36.13 14.75
C ILE A 171 -19.69 -36.60 16.17
N GLY A 172 -19.95 -35.65 17.09
CA GLY A 172 -20.32 -35.94 18.47
C GLY A 172 -21.64 -36.69 18.58
N GLU A 173 -22.66 -36.28 17.85
CA GLU A 173 -23.98 -36.94 17.81
C GLU A 173 -23.91 -38.39 17.29
N LYS A 174 -22.94 -38.71 16.42
CA LYS A 174 -22.73 -40.09 15.93
C LYS A 174 -22.10 -41.03 16.95
N ASN A 175 -21.49 -40.53 18.03
CA ASN A 175 -20.84 -41.34 19.06
C ASN A 175 -21.77 -41.68 20.24
N GLU A 176 -23.00 -41.15 20.26
CA GLU A 176 -23.99 -41.40 21.32
C GLU A 176 -25.16 -42.32 20.88
N GLY A 177 -25.04 -43.00 19.73
CA GLY A 177 -25.99 -44.01 19.24
C GLY A 177 -25.35 -45.39 19.06
#